data_AF-X8JUP2-F1
#
_entry.id   AF-X8JUP2-F1
#
_cell.length_a   1.000
_cell.length_b   1.000
_cell.length_c   1.000
_cell.angle_alpha   90.00
_cell.angle_beta   90.00
_cell.angle_gamma   90.00
#
_symmetry.space_group_name_H-M   'P 1'
#
loop_
_entity.id
_entity.type
_entity.pdbx_description
1 polymer ?
#
loop_
_entity_poly.entity_id
_entity_poly.type
_entity_poly.pdbx_seq_one_letter_code
_entity_poly.pdbx_strand_id
1 'polypeptide(L)'
;MITGSRPYPHQFLGVPYYLPPLTTTVFLEQIIPAAQSTPQALTDMEMDTGEAVTGGTKSDGILLYVREAAYTPGETPLSCWIPAAPLDAAVDNEPPLQSFKRLVERRASGSDMMQ
;
A
#
# COMPACT_ATOMS: atom_id res chain seq x y z
N MET A 1 20.94 3.26 -29.86
CA MET A 1 19.53 3.61 -30.13
C MET A 1 18.65 2.59 -29.43
N ILE A 2 17.86 3.00 -28.44
CA ILE A 2 16.92 2.10 -27.73
C ILE A 2 15.52 2.62 -28.04
N THR A 3 14.93 2.20 -29.15
CA THR A 3 13.53 2.46 -29.50
C THR A 3 12.66 1.40 -28.85
N GLY A 4 12.58 1.44 -27.53
CA GLY A 4 11.62 0.65 -26.75
C GLY A 4 10.42 1.52 -26.43
N SER A 5 9.46 1.62 -27.35
CA SER A 5 8.13 2.17 -27.05
C SER A 5 7.45 1.23 -26.07
N ARG A 6 7.63 1.46 -24.76
CA ARG A 6 6.75 0.85 -23.75
C ARG A 6 5.40 1.54 -23.91
N PRO A 7 4.36 0.85 -24.43
CA PRO A 7 3.05 1.48 -24.57
C PRO A 7 2.60 1.97 -23.19
N TYR A 8 1.98 3.15 -23.15
CA TYR A 8 1.45 3.69 -21.91
C TYR A 8 0.45 2.66 -21.35
N PRO A 9 0.50 2.33 -20.05
CA PRO A 9 -0.46 1.42 -19.47
C PRO A 9 -1.87 2.03 -19.64
N HIS A 10 -2.70 1.38 -20.45
CA HIS A 10 -4.10 1.78 -20.68
C HIS A 10 -5.06 1.13 -19.66
N GLN A 11 -4.55 0.22 -18.83
CA GLN A 11 -5.29 -0.42 -17.76
C GLN A 11 -4.98 0.31 -16.44
N PHE A 12 -5.82 1.29 -16.10
CA PHE A 12 -5.74 1.97 -14.82
C PHE A 12 -6.31 1.07 -13.72
N LEU A 13 -5.43 0.56 -12.85
CA LEU A 13 -5.87 -0.10 -11.63
C LEU A 13 -6.19 0.97 -10.57
N GLY A 14 -7.37 0.86 -9.96
CA GLY A 14 -7.74 1.73 -8.85
C GLY A 14 -6.80 1.47 -7.68
N VAL A 15 -6.08 2.52 -7.24
CA VAL A 15 -5.29 2.44 -6.00
C VAL A 15 -6.26 2.63 -4.82
N PRO A 16 -6.38 1.67 -3.89
CA PRO A 16 -7.21 1.82 -2.72
C PRO A 16 -6.76 3.05 -1.92
N TYR A 17 -7.66 4.01 -1.73
CA TYR A 17 -7.41 5.21 -0.94
C TYR A 17 -8.39 5.26 0.24
N TYR A 18 -7.89 5.63 1.41
CA TYR A 18 -8.68 5.71 2.65
C TYR A 18 -8.73 7.16 3.11
N LEU A 19 -9.93 7.64 3.40
CA LEU A 19 -10.15 9.01 3.90
C LEU A 19 -10.12 9.05 5.43
N PRO A 20 -9.83 10.22 6.04
CA PRO A 20 -9.93 10.39 7.48
C PRO A 20 -11.36 10.14 8.00
N PRO A 21 -11.51 9.66 9.25
CA PRO A 21 -10.45 9.45 10.24
C PRO A 21 -9.74 8.09 10.09
N LEU A 22 -8.41 8.11 9.98
CA LEU A 22 -7.58 6.91 9.98
C LEU A 22 -7.27 6.50 11.42
N THR A 23 -8.16 5.72 12.03
CA THR A 23 -7.98 5.21 13.40
C THR A 23 -7.10 3.96 13.42
N THR A 24 -6.54 3.63 14.59
CA THR A 24 -5.75 2.40 14.78
C THR A 24 -6.54 1.14 14.42
N THR A 25 -7.85 1.13 14.67
CA THR A 25 -8.75 0.03 14.31
C THR A 25 -8.83 -0.15 12.79
N VAL A 26 -9.01 0.94 12.04
CA VAL A 26 -9.07 0.90 10.56
C VAL A 26 -7.74 0.37 9.98
N PHE A 27 -6.61 0.77 10.57
CA PHE A 27 -5.31 0.25 10.15
C PHE A 27 -5.20 -1.27 10.36
N LEU A 28 -5.60 -1.78 11.52
CA LEU A 28 -5.43 -3.19 11.88
C LEU A 28 -6.42 -4.10 11.16
N GLU A 29 -7.66 -3.66 10.98
CA GLU A 29 -8.72 -4.51 10.43
C GLU A 29 -8.81 -4.44 8.90
N GLN A 30 -8.43 -3.32 8.28
CA GLN A 30 -8.67 -3.09 6.85
C GLN A 30 -7.39 -2.84 6.06
N ILE A 31 -6.62 -1.81 6.44
CA ILE A 31 -5.51 -1.31 5.59
C ILE A 31 -4.33 -2.28 5.58
N ILE A 32 -3.86 -2.72 6.74
CA ILE A 32 -2.70 -3.62 6.83
C ILE A 32 -3.00 -5.00 6.21
N PRO A 33 -4.15 -5.64 6.48
CA PRO A 33 -4.51 -6.88 5.81
C PRO A 33 -4.61 -6.73 4.28
N ALA A 34 -5.19 -5.63 3.79
CA ALA A 34 -5.25 -5.35 2.34
C ALA A 34 -3.86 -5.18 1.71
N ALA A 35 -2.93 -4.53 2.41
CA ALA A 35 -1.55 -4.37 1.95
C ALA A 35 -0.72 -5.67 2.02
N GLN A 36 -1.14 -6.65 2.80
CA GLN A 36 -0.51 -7.96 2.88
C GLN A 36 -1.12 -8.96 1.89
N SER A 37 -2.35 -8.73 1.47
CA SER A 37 -3.08 -9.61 0.58
C SER A 37 -2.64 -9.40 -0.87
N THR A 38 -2.55 -10.49 -1.62
CA THR A 38 -2.58 -10.42 -3.08
C THR A 38 -4.03 -10.20 -3.46
N PRO A 39 -4.46 -9.02 -3.96
CA PRO A 39 -5.82 -8.85 -4.44
C PRO A 39 -6.09 -9.92 -5.49
N GLN A 40 -6.99 -10.85 -5.19
CA GLN A 40 -7.59 -11.64 -6.25
C GLN A 40 -8.36 -10.64 -7.11
N ALA A 41 -7.93 -10.48 -8.35
CA ALA A 41 -8.68 -9.69 -9.30
C ALA A 41 -10.10 -10.25 -9.32
N LEU A 42 -11.07 -9.52 -8.76
CA LEU A 42 -12.47 -9.73 -9.08
C LEU A 42 -12.60 -9.30 -10.54
N THR A 43 -12.40 -10.27 -11.43
CA THR A 43 -12.77 -10.19 -12.83
C THR A 43 -14.28 -10.07 -12.90
N ASP A 44 -14.78 -8.85 -12.88
CA ASP A 44 -16.07 -8.50 -13.49
C ASP A 44 -15.96 -7.11 -14.14
N MET A 45 -15.01 -7.00 -15.07
CA MET A 45 -15.06 -6.02 -16.16
C MET A 45 -14.57 -6.76 -17.40
N GLU A 46 -15.52 -7.38 -18.10
CA GLU A 46 -15.31 -8.02 -19.40
C GLU A 46 -14.74 -7.00 -20.39
N MET A 47 -13.45 -7.14 -20.73
CA MET A 47 -12.85 -6.49 -21.89
C MET A 47 -12.15 -7.57 -22.71
N ASP A 48 -12.76 -7.88 -23.84
CA ASP A 48 -12.31 -8.86 -24.83
C ASP A 48 -10.97 -8.41 -25.45
N THR A 49 -9.85 -8.93 -24.96
CA THR A 49 -8.63 -9.14 -25.75
C THR A 49 -7.61 -9.98 -24.97
N GLY A 50 -7.35 -11.21 -25.45
CA GLY A 50 -6.07 -11.92 -25.33
C GLY A 50 -5.57 -12.29 -23.93
N GLU A 51 -5.73 -13.56 -23.57
CA GLU A 51 -5.05 -14.25 -22.47
C GLU A 51 -4.99 -13.48 -21.13
N ALA A 52 -6.12 -13.47 -20.43
CA ALA A 52 -6.22 -13.02 -19.05
C ALA A 52 -5.32 -13.86 -18.12
N VAL A 53 -4.08 -13.40 -17.90
CA VAL A 53 -3.27 -13.83 -16.76
C VAL A 53 -4.01 -13.37 -15.51
N THR A 54 -4.54 -14.33 -14.74
CA THR A 54 -5.14 -14.19 -13.42
C THR A 54 -4.11 -13.84 -12.35
N GLY A 55 -3.22 -12.89 -12.65
CA GLY A 55 -2.18 -12.41 -11.76
C GLY A 55 -2.69 -11.26 -10.93
N GLY A 56 -3.23 -11.56 -9.75
CA GLY A 56 -3.45 -10.54 -8.73
C GLY A 56 -2.15 -9.78 -8.46
N THR A 57 -2.16 -8.45 -8.62
CA THR A 57 -0.97 -7.62 -8.36
C THR A 57 -0.73 -7.54 -6.87
N LYS A 58 0.30 -8.22 -6.37
CA LYS A 58 0.70 -8.15 -4.95
C LYS A 58 0.96 -6.69 -4.56
N SER A 59 0.42 -6.27 -3.41
CA SER A 59 0.73 -4.95 -2.87
C SER A 59 2.19 -4.92 -2.38
N ASP A 60 2.91 -3.86 -2.78
CA ASP A 60 4.31 -3.64 -2.39
C ASP A 60 4.43 -2.90 -1.05
N GLY A 61 3.33 -2.41 -0.47
CA GLY A 61 3.32 -1.69 0.80
C GLY A 61 2.22 -0.64 0.93
N ILE A 62 2.38 0.28 1.88
CA ILE A 62 1.43 1.34 2.22
C ILE A 62 2.09 2.71 2.06
N LEU A 63 1.43 3.63 1.36
CA LEU A 63 1.86 5.02 1.23
C LEU A 63 0.93 5.93 2.05
N LEU A 64 1.49 6.62 3.02
CA LEU A 64 0.78 7.56 3.88
C LEU A 64 1.01 8.98 3.40
N TYR A 65 -0.05 9.79 3.38
CA TYR A 65 0.02 11.21 3.04
C TYR A 65 -0.57 12.06 4.16
N VAL A 66 0.02 13.23 4.38
CA VAL A 66 -0.62 14.30 5.14
C VAL A 66 -1.76 14.86 4.28
N ARG A 67 -2.97 14.94 4.85
CA ARG A 67 -4.18 15.39 4.14
C ARG A 67 -4.02 16.78 3.52
N GLU A 68 -3.31 17.68 4.20
CA GLU A 68 -3.08 19.07 3.79
C GLU A 68 -1.88 19.21 2.84
N ALA A 69 -1.24 18.12 2.43
CA ALA A 69 -0.09 18.17 1.53
C ALA A 69 -0.51 18.65 0.14
N ALA A 70 0.13 19.72 -0.35
CA ALA A 70 0.07 20.09 -1.74
C ALA A 70 1.05 19.23 -2.57
N TYR A 71 0.70 18.97 -3.83
CA TYR A 71 1.59 18.26 -4.74
C TYR A 71 2.87 19.09 -4.97
N THR A 72 4.00 18.50 -4.62
CA THR A 72 5.33 19.05 -4.85
C THR A 72 6.19 17.97 -5.50
N PRO A 73 6.82 18.23 -6.65
CA PRO A 73 7.74 17.27 -7.25
C PRO A 73 8.96 17.04 -6.35
N GLY A 74 9.34 15.77 -6.17
CA GLY A 74 10.51 15.37 -5.40
C GLY A 74 10.18 14.65 -4.09
N GLU A 75 11.22 14.44 -3.27
CA GLU A 75 11.09 13.83 -1.94
C GLU A 75 10.44 14.82 -0.97
N THR A 76 9.56 14.33 -0.12
CA THR A 76 8.81 15.17 0.83
C THR A 76 8.60 14.44 2.15
N PRO A 77 8.72 15.14 3.30
CA PRO A 77 8.35 14.58 4.59
C PRO A 77 6.83 14.47 4.79
N LEU A 78 6.04 15.02 3.86
CA LEU A 78 4.57 14.99 3.90
C LEU A 78 3.98 13.67 3.38
N SER A 79 4.83 12.76 2.90
CA SER A 79 4.47 11.40 2.58
C SER A 79 5.44 10.41 3.26
N CYS A 80 4.95 9.21 3.55
CA CYS A 80 5.74 8.15 4.16
C CYS A 80 5.42 6.81 3.53
N TRP A 81 6.44 6.15 2.97
CA TRP A 81 6.32 4.83 2.38
C TRP A 81 6.68 3.74 3.39
N ILE A 82 5.82 2.74 3.51
CA ILE A 82 6.00 1.57 4.38
C ILE A 82 6.01 0.33 3.49
N PRO A 83 7.17 -0.24 3.16
CA PRO A 83 7.24 -1.37 2.25
C PRO A 83 6.79 -2.68 2.91
N ALA A 84 6.16 -3.55 2.13
CA ALA A 84 5.73 -4.88 2.55
C ALA A 84 6.90 -5.86 2.72
N ALA A 85 8.03 -5.61 2.06
CA ALA A 85 9.26 -6.38 2.16
C ALA A 85 10.46 -5.47 2.54
N PRO A 86 11.53 -6.00 3.15
CA PRO A 86 12.76 -5.23 3.37
C PRO A 86 13.33 -4.71 2.05
N LEU A 87 13.75 -3.43 2.04
CA LEU A 87 14.36 -2.79 0.87
C LEU A 87 15.80 -3.27 0.65
N ASP A 88 16.54 -3.48 1.74
CA ASP A 88 17.91 -3.98 1.73
C ASP A 88 18.00 -5.25 2.58
N ALA A 89 18.83 -6.20 2.14
CA ALA A 89 19.13 -7.43 2.90
C ALA A 89 19.90 -7.18 4.21
N ALA A 90 20.27 -5.92 4.50
CA ALA A 90 21.01 -5.50 5.68
C ALA A 90 20.13 -5.02 6.84
N VAL A 91 18.87 -4.70 6.58
CA VAL A 91 17.89 -4.38 7.62
C VAL A 91 17.35 -5.71 8.14
N ASP A 92 17.28 -5.88 9.46
CA ASP A 92 16.78 -7.08 10.14
C ASP A 92 15.66 -7.76 9.33
N ASN A 93 15.70 -9.10 9.22
CA ASN A 93 14.82 -9.92 8.38
C ASN A 93 13.30 -9.74 8.61
N GLU A 94 12.87 -8.82 9.48
CA GLU A 94 11.49 -8.43 9.72
C GLU A 94 11.00 -7.45 8.63
N PRO A 95 9.87 -7.73 7.95
CA PRO A 95 9.31 -6.80 6.98
C PRO A 95 8.86 -5.50 7.67
N PRO A 96 9.17 -4.30 7.13
CA PRO A 96 8.82 -3.02 7.76
C PRO A 96 7.32 -2.87 8.04
N LEU A 97 6.47 -3.44 7.19
CA LEU A 97 5.03 -3.51 7.40
C LEU A 97 4.62 -4.25 8.70
N GLN A 98 5.38 -5.27 9.12
CA GLN A 98 5.13 -5.98 10.38
C GLN A 98 5.53 -5.14 11.59
N SER A 99 6.67 -4.46 11.50
CA SER A 99 7.08 -3.51 12.54
C SER A 99 6.07 -2.38 12.68
N PHE A 100 5.55 -1.86 11.57
CA PHE A 100 4.49 -0.87 11.58
C PHE A 100 3.21 -1.42 12.26
N LYS A 101 2.77 -2.63 11.89
CA LYS A 101 1.62 -3.29 12.53
C LYS A 101 1.77 -3.37 14.05
N ARG A 102 2.92 -3.85 14.54
CA ARG A 102 3.23 -3.94 15.98
C ARG A 102 3.17 -2.58 16.69
N LEU A 103 3.64 -1.52 16.04
CA LEU A 103 3.57 -0.16 16.58
C LEU A 103 2.13 0.35 16.68
N VAL A 104 1.30 0.04 15.67
CA VAL A 104 -0.13 0.38 15.67
C VAL A 104 -0.88 -0.39 16.77
N GLU A 105 -0.61 -1.69 16.92
CA GLU A 105 -1.16 -2.52 18.01
C GLU A 105 -0.79 -1.94 19.38
N ARG A 106 0.50 -1.64 19.59
CA ARG A 106 0.96 -1.03 20.85
C ARG A 106 0.27 0.31 21.12
N ARG A 107 0.04 1.12 20.08
CA ARG A 107 -0.68 2.38 20.20
C ARG A 107 -2.16 2.17 20.52
N ALA A 108 -2.80 1.16 19.94
CA ALA A 108 -4.18 0.80 20.23
C ALA A 108 -4.34 0.36 21.71
N SER A 109 -3.47 -0.53 22.18
CA SER A 109 -3.47 -0.99 23.59
C SER A 109 -3.11 0.13 24.57
N GLY A 110 -2.17 1.00 24.23
CA GLY A 110 -1.80 2.15 25.07
C GLY A 110 -2.89 3.22 25.14
N SER A 111 -3.72 3.35 24.09
CA SER A 111 -4.87 4.27 24.09
C SER A 111 -6.01 3.78 24.99
N ASP A 112 -6.06 2.49 25.32
CA ASP A 112 -7.03 1.86 26.23
C ASP A 112 -6.66 2.07 27.71
N MET A 113 -5.37 2.30 28.02
CA MET A 113 -4.86 2.52 29.39
C MET A 113 -4.99 3.97 29.90
N MET A 114 -5.42 4.93 29.07
CA MET A 114 -5.58 6.33 29.45
C MET A 114 -7.05 6.81 29.50
N GLN A 115 -8.03 5.89 29.48
CA GLN A 115 -9.44 6.19 29.70
C GLN A 115 -9.89 5.85 31.12
#